data_AF-A0A8B8AJW7-F1
#
_entry.id   AF-A0A8B8AJW7-F1
#
_cell.length_a   1.000
_cell.length_b   1.000
_cell.length_c   1.000
_cell.angle_alpha   90.00
_cell.angle_beta   90.00
_cell.angle_gamma   90.00
#
_symmetry.space_group_name_H-M   'P 1'
#
loop_
_entity.id
_entity.type
_entity.pdbx_description
1 polymer ?
#
loop_
_entity_poly.entity_id
_entity_poly.type
_entity_poly.pdbx_seq_one_letter_code
_entity_poly.pdbx_strand_id
1 'polypeptide(L)'
;MTIINGYPSVTIPIIIHKVLHALGMEHEQSRTDRDDYVIMHWNNIQGGTGNRNMFKINTRDRNPYDLESVLQYRLNAFAIDYRYPTITVRDSKLSFLADTATGLMFYDTKDISVNYQCTQHCGSVTCQNGGFLNSGGYSNCTCFCPADLYGATCEQVATSYECGGIIELSAGEERTITSLGWPNAYTLGRRCVWLVKGPAANHLKLTIDSLSASYNSYQCYHWLEIRYNLAGQTGPKLCGYRAAESYVTTDDELKNQMILKFDSLTTDRAALNGFTLRVQSLESGCLNSHCVFGTCRVSDGVCVCQGDYTGTRCNQLGNVLRVAAGFESTEGLSFLQNEGNSYDWVMASGSTTTENTGPSGAQDGSSYMYLESSAPHIEGDYATLTSSAVTFTETTPRCLQFYYSMYGADMGSLSVYYQSGTGTRTLAWTRSGDQGNQWHFAQVDFPSVPDFRVSFDGVRGSGFLSDIGLDNVQLFSLSCSKYIVSH
;
A
#
# COMPACT_ATOMS: atom_id res chain seq x y z
N MET A 1 25.88 -18.71 6.68
CA MET A 1 27.30 -18.32 6.80
C MET A 1 28.13 -19.58 6.68
N THR A 2 28.73 -19.85 5.52
CA THR A 2 29.57 -21.03 5.34
C THR A 2 31.01 -20.61 5.57
N ILE A 3 31.62 -21.14 6.62
CA ILE A 3 33.01 -20.84 6.99
C ILE A 3 33.88 -21.92 6.33
N ILE A 4 34.77 -21.52 5.44
CA ILE A 4 35.90 -22.34 4.99
C ILE A 4 37.15 -21.65 5.52
N ASN A 5 37.92 -22.33 6.37
CA ASN A 5 39.21 -21.87 6.93
C ASN A 5 39.17 -20.60 7.81
N GLY A 6 38.19 -20.47 8.71
CA GLY A 6 38.25 -19.47 9.80
C GLY A 6 38.13 -18.00 9.40
N TYR A 7 37.95 -17.70 8.11
CA TYR A 7 37.58 -16.37 7.60
C TYR A 7 36.18 -16.44 6.98
N PRO A 8 35.31 -15.44 7.19
CA PRO A 8 34.09 -15.34 6.43
C PRO A 8 34.46 -15.25 4.95
N SER A 9 33.94 -16.17 4.12
CA SER A 9 34.13 -16.14 2.68
C SER A 9 33.69 -14.77 2.15
N VAL A 10 34.64 -13.96 1.68
CA VAL A 10 34.35 -12.65 1.10
C VAL A 10 33.75 -12.90 -0.29
N THR A 11 32.45 -12.65 -0.45
CA THR A 11 31.75 -12.75 -1.72
C THR A 11 31.54 -11.36 -2.33
N ILE A 12 31.30 -11.29 -3.65
CA ILE A 12 30.99 -10.03 -4.34
C ILE A 12 29.82 -9.28 -3.67
N PRO A 13 28.66 -9.92 -3.36
CA PRO A 13 27.58 -9.25 -2.64
C PRO A 13 28.01 -8.61 -1.32
N ILE A 14 28.84 -9.30 -0.52
CA ILE A 14 29.31 -8.78 0.77
C ILE A 14 30.22 -7.56 0.58
N ILE A 15 31.07 -7.56 -0.45
CA ILE A 15 31.92 -6.40 -0.76
C ILE A 15 31.03 -5.22 -1.16
N ILE A 16 30.09 -5.43 -2.09
CA ILE A 16 29.21 -4.37 -2.58
C ILE A 16 28.38 -3.80 -1.43
N HIS A 17 27.74 -4.64 -0.61
CA HIS A 17 26.99 -4.23 0.58
C HIS A 17 27.78 -3.26 1.47
N LYS A 18 29.04 -3.58 1.77
CA LYS A 18 29.92 -2.72 2.58
C LYS A 18 30.30 -1.42 1.87
N VAL A 19 30.50 -1.47 0.55
CA VAL A 19 30.76 -0.27 -0.26
C VAL A 19 29.55 0.65 -0.26
N LEU A 20 28.33 0.12 -0.39
CA LEU A 20 27.12 0.93 -0.36
C LEU A 20 26.93 1.64 1.00
N HIS A 21 27.21 0.97 2.12
CA HIS A 21 27.27 1.64 3.42
C HIS A 21 28.34 2.74 3.48
N ALA A 22 29.52 2.53 2.88
CA ALA A 22 30.54 3.57 2.78
C ALA A 22 30.10 4.76 1.91
N LEU A 23 29.20 4.53 0.95
CA LEU A 23 28.52 5.56 0.17
C LEU A 23 27.29 6.16 0.91
N GLY A 24 27.08 5.83 2.19
CA GLY A 24 26.00 6.38 3.00
C GLY A 24 24.61 5.84 2.64
N MET A 25 24.54 4.69 1.96
CA MET A 25 23.30 3.96 1.80
C MET A 25 23.05 3.08 3.03
N GLU A 26 21.78 2.87 3.33
CA GLU A 26 21.34 2.11 4.49
C GLU A 26 20.52 0.91 4.06
N HIS A 27 20.24 0.01 4.99
CA HIS A 27 19.50 -1.19 4.69
C HIS A 27 18.09 -0.91 4.14
N GLU A 28 17.66 -1.70 3.16
CA GLU A 28 16.37 -1.52 2.47
C GLU A 28 15.19 -1.68 3.45
N GLN A 29 15.26 -2.65 4.36
CA GLN A 29 14.24 -2.81 5.39
C GLN A 29 14.25 -1.71 6.47
N SER A 30 15.15 -0.74 6.39
CA SER A 30 15.12 0.44 7.27
C SER A 30 14.37 1.61 6.66
N ARG A 31 13.81 1.47 5.45
CA ARG A 31 13.03 2.54 4.79
C ARG A 31 11.79 2.96 5.57
N THR A 32 11.34 4.18 5.33
CA THR A 32 10.18 4.73 6.04
C THR A 32 8.86 4.11 5.57
N ASP A 33 8.80 3.73 4.29
CA ASP A 33 7.69 3.09 3.58
C ASP A 33 7.67 1.55 3.66
N ARG A 34 8.67 0.91 4.29
CA ARG A 34 8.82 -0.57 4.27
C ARG A 34 7.56 -1.35 4.65
N ASP A 35 6.71 -0.81 5.51
CA ASP A 35 5.55 -1.53 6.06
C ASP A 35 4.45 -1.71 4.99
N ASP A 36 4.57 -1.03 3.85
CA ASP A 36 3.75 -1.25 2.65
C ASP A 36 4.16 -2.53 1.89
N TYR A 37 5.36 -3.06 2.18
CA TYR A 37 5.98 -4.17 1.46
C TYR A 37 6.25 -5.40 2.34
N VAL A 38 6.63 -5.17 3.59
CA VAL A 38 7.01 -6.22 4.54
C VAL A 38 6.28 -6.07 5.88
N ILE A 39 6.18 -7.18 6.61
CA ILE A 39 5.61 -7.27 7.95
C ILE A 39 6.71 -7.69 8.91
N MET A 40 6.90 -6.89 9.97
CA MET A 40 7.90 -7.13 11.01
C MET A 40 7.31 -7.99 12.14
N HIS A 41 7.94 -9.13 12.43
CA HIS A 41 7.54 -10.05 13.49
C HIS A 41 8.31 -9.76 14.79
N TRP A 42 7.96 -8.68 15.48
CA TRP A 42 8.67 -8.20 16.67
C TRP A 42 8.82 -9.24 17.79
N ASN A 43 7.86 -10.16 17.93
CA ASN A 43 7.93 -11.24 18.94
C ASN A 43 9.04 -12.26 18.67
N ASN A 44 9.53 -12.36 17.43
CA ASN A 44 10.61 -13.25 17.05
C ASN A 44 11.93 -12.50 16.79
N ILE A 45 11.98 -11.18 17.00
CA ILE A 45 13.20 -10.37 16.84
C ILE A 45 13.93 -10.30 18.18
N GLN A 46 15.23 -10.58 18.19
CA GLN A 46 16.07 -10.42 19.38
C GLN A 46 15.97 -8.97 19.90
N GLY A 47 15.52 -8.78 21.14
CA GLY A 47 15.30 -7.44 21.72
C GLY A 47 13.98 -6.77 21.31
N GLY A 48 13.11 -7.45 20.55
CA GLY A 48 11.78 -6.98 20.18
C GLY A 48 11.79 -5.61 19.50
N THR A 49 10.84 -4.76 19.88
CA THR A 49 10.72 -3.36 19.40
C THR A 49 11.88 -2.47 19.83
N GLY A 50 12.78 -2.93 20.71
CA GLY A 50 14.00 -2.21 21.10
C GLY A 50 15.20 -2.48 20.19
N ASN A 51 15.07 -3.36 19.18
CA ASN A 51 16.18 -3.70 18.28
C ASN A 51 16.45 -2.59 17.27
N ARG A 52 17.52 -1.82 17.52
CA ARG A 52 17.94 -0.69 16.67
C ARG A 52 18.29 -1.08 15.23
N ASN A 53 18.68 -2.32 14.97
CA ASN A 53 18.99 -2.79 13.62
C ASN A 53 17.74 -2.93 12.73
N MET A 54 16.55 -2.89 13.34
CA MET A 54 15.25 -3.00 12.66
C MET A 54 14.48 -1.68 12.64
N PHE A 55 15.10 -0.56 13.04
CA PHE A 55 14.41 0.74 13.07
C PHE A 55 14.25 1.32 11.67
N LYS A 56 13.15 2.05 11.47
CA LYS A 56 13.00 2.91 10.29
C LYS A 56 13.93 4.10 10.45
N ILE A 57 14.58 4.50 9.36
CA ILE A 57 15.40 5.70 9.26
C ILE A 57 15.12 6.39 7.93
N ASN A 58 15.51 7.65 7.82
CA ASN A 58 15.31 8.40 6.58
C ASN A 58 16.35 8.00 5.52
N THR A 59 15.94 7.10 4.64
CA THR A 59 16.66 6.62 3.44
C THR A 59 16.35 7.43 2.18
N ARG A 60 15.54 8.49 2.30
CA ARG A 60 15.07 9.38 1.23
C ARG A 60 14.10 8.76 0.22
N ASP A 61 13.94 7.44 0.22
CA ASP A 61 12.90 6.65 -0.45
C ASP A 61 12.60 7.12 -1.90
N ARG A 62 13.66 7.42 -2.67
CA ARG A 62 13.54 8.07 -4.00
C ARG A 62 13.18 7.11 -5.13
N ASN A 63 13.35 5.82 -4.91
CA ASN A 63 13.01 4.74 -5.84
C ASN A 63 12.10 3.73 -5.13
N PRO A 64 11.38 2.85 -5.86
CA PRO A 64 10.53 1.82 -5.25
C PRO A 64 11.30 0.90 -4.29
N TYR A 65 10.58 0.23 -3.39
CA TYR A 65 11.17 -0.72 -2.44
C TYR A 65 11.72 -1.97 -3.16
N ASP A 66 13.04 -2.20 -3.08
CA ASP A 66 13.70 -3.32 -3.77
C ASP A 66 14.01 -4.49 -2.84
N LEU A 67 13.11 -5.47 -2.80
CA LEU A 67 13.32 -6.75 -2.09
C LEU A 67 14.56 -7.54 -2.55
N GLU A 68 15.09 -7.27 -3.75
CA GLU A 68 16.29 -7.93 -4.29
C GLU A 68 17.57 -7.14 -3.99
N SER A 69 17.47 -5.96 -3.36
CA SER A 69 18.62 -5.13 -3.01
C SER A 69 19.65 -5.93 -2.20
N VAL A 70 20.94 -5.68 -2.47
CA VAL A 70 22.03 -6.22 -1.63
C VAL A 70 22.03 -5.65 -0.20
N LEU A 71 21.23 -4.62 0.05
CA LEU A 71 20.99 -4.00 1.35
C LEU A 71 19.70 -4.49 2.03
N GLN A 72 18.90 -5.35 1.38
CA GLN A 72 17.78 -6.02 2.02
C GLN A 72 18.26 -7.10 2.99
N TYR A 73 17.83 -7.03 4.25
CA TYR A 73 18.06 -8.11 5.20
C TYR A 73 17.37 -9.40 4.77
N ARG A 74 18.05 -10.51 5.09
CA ARG A 74 17.45 -11.83 5.09
C ARG A 74 16.20 -11.84 5.96
N LEU A 75 15.20 -12.59 5.53
CA LEU A 75 13.90 -12.66 6.20
C LEU A 75 13.93 -13.22 7.63
N ASN A 76 15.02 -13.84 8.06
CA ASN A 76 15.23 -14.37 9.41
C ASN A 76 16.34 -13.62 10.19
N ALA A 77 16.72 -12.43 9.74
CA ALA A 77 17.74 -11.63 10.41
C ALA A 77 17.34 -11.36 11.87
N PHE A 78 18.28 -11.59 12.80
CA PHE A 78 18.09 -11.41 14.25
C PHE A 78 16.94 -12.22 14.86
N ALA A 79 16.62 -13.39 14.30
CA ALA A 79 15.59 -14.26 14.86
C ALA A 79 15.96 -14.79 16.27
N ILE A 80 14.96 -14.89 17.14
CA ILE A 80 15.04 -15.67 18.38
C ILE A 80 14.94 -17.16 18.02
N ASP A 81 13.96 -17.52 17.20
CA ASP A 81 13.82 -18.85 16.61
C ASP A 81 13.94 -18.76 15.08
N TYR A 82 15.07 -19.24 14.56
CA TYR A 82 15.41 -19.22 13.13
C TYR A 82 14.50 -20.09 12.25
N ARG A 83 13.61 -20.90 12.83
CA ARG A 83 12.57 -21.64 12.09
C ARG A 83 11.46 -20.72 11.59
N TYR A 84 11.29 -19.56 12.22
CA TYR A 84 10.29 -18.57 11.84
C TYR A 84 10.99 -17.29 11.33
N PRO A 85 10.46 -16.64 10.29
CA PRO A 85 11.01 -15.38 9.81
C PRO A 85 10.79 -14.25 10.84
N THR A 86 11.65 -13.25 10.80
CA THR A 86 11.48 -11.96 11.48
C THR A 86 10.85 -10.91 10.56
N ILE A 87 10.91 -11.14 9.26
CA ILE A 87 10.34 -10.27 8.21
C ILE A 87 9.59 -11.17 7.23
N THR A 88 8.32 -10.88 6.95
CA THR A 88 7.58 -11.56 5.86
C THR A 88 7.16 -10.55 4.81
N VAL A 89 7.31 -10.90 3.53
CA VAL A 89 6.86 -10.06 2.42
C VAL A 89 5.34 -10.18 2.27
N ARG A 90 4.66 -9.05 2.03
CA ARG A 90 3.20 -9.03 1.85
C ARG A 90 2.75 -9.86 0.65
N ASP A 91 3.45 -9.71 -0.48
CA ASP A 91 3.36 -10.69 -1.56
C ASP A 91 4.35 -11.84 -1.29
N SER A 92 3.83 -12.92 -0.72
CA SER A 92 4.63 -14.12 -0.45
C SER A 92 5.32 -14.72 -1.68
N LYS A 93 4.84 -14.45 -2.90
CA LYS A 93 5.49 -14.93 -4.14
C LYS A 93 6.79 -14.19 -4.46
N LEU A 94 7.04 -13.07 -3.80
CA LEU A 94 8.26 -12.27 -3.92
C LEU A 94 9.27 -12.55 -2.79
N SER A 95 8.94 -13.40 -1.82
CA SER A 95 9.81 -13.65 -0.65
C SER A 95 11.18 -14.23 -1.02
N PHE A 96 11.30 -14.88 -2.18
CA PHE A 96 12.56 -15.46 -2.65
C PHE A 96 13.63 -14.41 -2.95
N LEU A 97 13.25 -13.14 -3.18
CA LEU A 97 14.17 -12.07 -3.57
C LEU A 97 15.12 -11.62 -2.45
N ALA A 98 14.70 -11.73 -1.19
CA ALA A 98 15.41 -11.20 -0.01
C ALA A 98 16.72 -11.91 0.37
N ASP A 99 17.33 -12.67 -0.55
CA ASP A 99 18.69 -13.24 -0.46
C ASP A 99 19.25 -13.62 -1.86
N THR A 100 18.73 -13.05 -2.96
CA THR A 100 19.16 -13.42 -4.34
C THR A 100 20.19 -12.46 -4.94
N ALA A 101 20.49 -11.35 -4.28
CA ALA A 101 21.44 -10.36 -4.75
C ALA A 101 22.81 -10.99 -5.10
N THR A 102 23.21 -10.88 -6.36
CA THR A 102 24.51 -11.40 -6.84
C THR A 102 25.63 -10.35 -6.81
N GLY A 103 25.31 -9.10 -6.51
CA GLY A 103 26.23 -7.98 -6.52
C GLY A 103 25.47 -6.66 -6.45
N LEU A 104 25.88 -5.69 -7.25
CA LEU A 104 25.13 -4.45 -7.42
C LEU A 104 23.91 -4.70 -8.31
N MET A 105 22.72 -4.63 -7.75
CA MET A 105 21.47 -4.89 -8.47
C MET A 105 20.98 -3.65 -9.22
N PHE A 106 19.91 -3.81 -10.01
CA PHE A 106 19.40 -2.76 -10.88
C PHE A 106 18.99 -1.51 -10.09
N TYR A 107 18.20 -1.69 -9.02
CA TYR A 107 17.72 -0.58 -8.21
C TYR A 107 18.79 -0.04 -7.25
N ASP A 108 19.72 -0.87 -6.75
CA ASP A 108 20.93 -0.36 -6.07
C ASP A 108 21.69 0.64 -6.95
N THR A 109 21.85 0.33 -8.24
CA THR A 109 22.52 1.22 -9.21
C THR A 109 21.71 2.49 -9.46
N LYS A 110 20.37 2.38 -9.52
CA LYS A 110 19.45 3.52 -9.68
C LYS A 110 19.51 4.45 -8.47
N ASP A 111 19.55 3.90 -7.26
CA ASP A 111 19.65 4.66 -6.02
C ASP A 111 20.95 5.45 -5.94
N ILE A 112 22.09 4.84 -6.28
CA ILE A 112 23.37 5.56 -6.36
C ILE A 112 23.27 6.71 -7.36
N SER A 113 22.77 6.42 -8.56
CA SER A 113 22.68 7.41 -9.65
C SER A 113 21.82 8.61 -9.27
N VAL A 114 20.68 8.37 -8.62
CA VAL A 114 19.74 9.42 -8.18
C VAL A 114 20.26 10.16 -6.95
N ASN A 115 20.83 9.47 -5.96
CA ASN A 115 21.30 10.09 -4.73
C ASN A 115 22.54 10.97 -4.94
N TYR A 116 23.43 10.56 -5.84
CA TYR A 116 24.65 11.30 -6.18
C TYR A 116 24.49 12.21 -7.41
N GLN A 117 23.28 12.32 -7.95
CA GLN A 117 22.97 13.18 -9.10
C GLN A 117 23.90 12.90 -10.30
N CYS A 118 24.24 11.63 -10.53
CA CYS A 118 25.24 11.20 -11.51
C CYS A 118 24.92 11.63 -12.95
N THR A 119 23.65 11.98 -13.23
CA THR A 119 23.15 12.36 -14.54
C THR A 119 22.67 13.81 -14.63
N GLN A 120 22.99 14.66 -13.64
CA GLN A 120 22.59 16.07 -13.66
C GLN A 120 23.13 16.84 -14.89
N HIS A 121 24.27 16.42 -15.43
CA HIS A 121 24.88 16.98 -16.63
C HIS A 121 24.27 16.46 -17.94
N CYS A 122 23.43 15.43 -17.87
CA CYS A 122 22.83 14.82 -19.04
C CYS A 122 21.67 15.67 -19.58
N GLY A 123 21.52 15.68 -20.91
CA GLY A 123 20.36 16.27 -21.58
C GLY A 123 19.07 15.46 -21.38
N SER A 124 17.98 15.91 -22.00
CA SER A 124 16.63 15.34 -21.88
C SER A 124 16.44 14.01 -22.63
N VAL A 125 17.12 12.95 -22.20
CA VAL A 125 16.84 11.57 -22.63
C VAL A 125 15.85 10.95 -21.64
N THR A 126 14.70 10.48 -22.14
CA THR A 126 13.72 9.75 -21.32
C THR A 126 13.86 8.26 -21.60
N CYS A 127 14.26 7.50 -20.60
CA CYS A 127 14.30 6.04 -20.67
C CYS A 127 12.89 5.47 -20.47
N GLN A 128 12.59 4.38 -21.17
CA GLN A 128 11.29 3.71 -21.16
C GLN A 128 11.37 2.41 -20.36
N ASN A 129 10.20 1.84 -20.05
CA ASN A 129 10.04 0.48 -19.54
C ASN A 129 10.91 0.14 -18.31
N GLY A 130 11.08 1.12 -17.42
CA GLY A 130 11.79 0.98 -16.13
C GLY A 130 13.28 1.30 -16.22
N GLY A 131 13.78 1.59 -17.42
CA GLY A 131 15.13 2.10 -17.61
C GLY A 131 15.34 3.46 -16.96
N PHE A 132 16.57 3.74 -16.57
CA PHE A 132 16.96 5.05 -16.04
C PHE A 132 18.25 5.55 -16.69
N LEU A 133 18.43 6.86 -16.68
CA LEU A 133 19.60 7.49 -17.27
C LEU A 133 20.84 7.18 -16.41
N ASN A 134 21.92 6.75 -17.05
CA ASN A 134 23.20 6.48 -16.42
C ASN A 134 24.32 7.16 -17.22
N SER A 135 25.32 7.71 -16.54
CA SER A 135 26.40 8.48 -17.16
C SER A 135 27.68 7.67 -17.45
N GLY A 136 27.72 6.38 -17.11
CA GLY A 136 28.71 5.42 -17.63
C GLY A 136 30.18 5.85 -17.59
N GLY A 137 30.55 6.76 -16.68
CA GLY A 137 31.81 7.51 -16.72
C GLY A 137 31.69 8.86 -17.44
N TYR A 138 31.22 9.89 -16.72
CA TYR A 138 31.23 11.35 -16.96
C TYR A 138 30.88 11.96 -18.34
N SER A 139 30.80 11.22 -19.45
CA SER A 139 30.58 11.80 -20.78
C SER A 139 29.59 11.06 -21.68
N ASN A 140 29.10 9.88 -21.30
CA ASN A 140 28.15 9.11 -22.11
C ASN A 140 26.84 8.84 -21.35
N CYS A 141 25.86 9.72 -21.54
CA CYS A 141 24.52 9.58 -20.97
C CYS A 141 23.70 8.58 -21.79
N THR A 142 23.48 7.39 -21.25
CA THR A 142 22.74 6.31 -21.90
C THR A 142 21.72 5.70 -20.95
N CYS A 143 20.67 5.11 -21.49
CA CYS A 143 19.69 4.40 -20.66
C CYS A 143 20.27 3.07 -20.18
N PHE A 144 20.28 2.87 -18.86
CA PHE A 144 20.53 1.57 -18.25
C PHE A 144 19.22 0.80 -18.20
N CYS A 145 19.14 -0.26 -19.00
CA CYS A 145 17.90 -0.99 -19.24
C CYS A 145 17.72 -2.17 -18.29
N PRO A 146 16.48 -2.45 -17.86
CA PRO A 146 16.17 -3.70 -17.18
C PRO A 146 16.61 -4.91 -18.01
N ALA A 147 16.86 -6.03 -17.33
CA ALA A 147 17.25 -7.27 -18.00
C ALA A 147 16.25 -7.65 -19.10
N ASP A 148 16.77 -8.19 -20.20
CA ASP A 148 16.03 -8.56 -21.42
C ASP A 148 15.39 -7.37 -22.20
N LEU A 149 15.64 -6.12 -21.82
CA LEU A 149 15.31 -4.92 -22.60
C LEU A 149 16.59 -4.24 -23.11
N TYR A 150 16.51 -3.58 -24.27
CA TYR A 150 17.64 -2.88 -24.87
C TYR A 150 17.15 -1.75 -25.80
N GLY A 151 18.10 -1.08 -26.48
CA GLY A 151 17.83 0.07 -27.33
C GLY A 151 18.34 1.36 -26.69
N ALA A 152 18.22 2.49 -27.41
CA ALA A 152 18.73 3.77 -26.91
C ALA A 152 17.93 4.28 -25.69
N THR A 153 16.67 3.88 -25.61
CA THR A 153 15.71 4.26 -24.56
C THR A 153 15.07 3.05 -23.88
N CYS A 154 15.63 1.85 -24.01
CA CYS A 154 15.06 0.59 -23.49
C CYS A 154 13.70 0.22 -24.13
N GLU A 155 13.50 0.62 -25.38
CA GLU A 155 12.27 0.41 -26.14
C GLU A 155 12.16 -0.97 -26.81
N GLN A 156 13.24 -1.74 -26.84
CA GLN A 156 13.32 -3.02 -27.55
C GLN A 156 13.40 -4.20 -26.57
N VAL A 157 12.90 -5.36 -27.02
CA VAL A 157 12.84 -6.59 -26.22
C VAL A 157 13.82 -7.61 -26.79
N ALA A 158 14.74 -8.10 -25.97
CA ALA A 158 15.74 -9.10 -26.35
C ALA A 158 15.10 -10.50 -26.37
N THR A 159 14.61 -10.92 -27.53
CA THR A 159 13.92 -12.21 -27.72
C THR A 159 14.43 -12.95 -28.95
N SER A 160 14.21 -14.26 -29.00
CA SER A 160 14.51 -15.09 -30.18
C SER A 160 13.61 -14.71 -31.35
N TYR A 161 14.11 -14.73 -32.58
CA TYR A 161 13.38 -14.29 -33.80
C TYR A 161 11.96 -14.86 -33.97
N GLU A 162 11.70 -16.09 -33.51
CA GLU A 162 10.43 -16.78 -33.71
C GLU A 162 9.38 -16.53 -32.63
N CYS A 163 9.72 -15.85 -31.53
CA CYS A 163 8.81 -15.67 -30.39
C CYS A 163 9.09 -14.40 -29.57
N GLY A 164 8.19 -14.04 -28.68
CA GLY A 164 8.31 -12.82 -27.88
C GLY A 164 7.84 -11.57 -28.61
N GLY A 165 8.21 -10.41 -28.07
CA GLY A 165 7.87 -9.09 -28.61
C GLY A 165 7.08 -8.24 -27.63
N ILE A 166 6.50 -7.15 -28.12
CA ILE A 166 5.69 -6.22 -27.32
C ILE A 166 4.21 -6.52 -27.54
N ILE A 167 3.46 -6.64 -26.45
CA ILE A 167 2.01 -6.85 -26.45
C ILE A 167 1.36 -5.63 -25.82
N GLU A 168 0.71 -4.79 -26.62
CA GLU A 168 -0.02 -3.60 -26.16
C GLU A 168 -1.51 -3.93 -25.99
N LEU A 169 -2.00 -4.06 -24.76
CA LEU A 169 -3.41 -4.32 -24.43
C LEU A 169 -4.19 -3.01 -24.31
N SER A 170 -5.39 -3.01 -24.87
CA SER A 170 -6.41 -2.00 -24.59
C SER A 170 -7.00 -2.22 -23.20
N ALA A 171 -7.70 -1.21 -22.69
CA ALA A 171 -8.39 -1.31 -21.42
C ALA A 171 -9.41 -2.47 -21.43
N GLY A 172 -9.36 -3.34 -20.42
CA GLY A 172 -10.19 -4.55 -20.33
C GLY A 172 -9.80 -5.71 -21.26
N GLU A 173 -8.87 -5.49 -22.20
CA GLU A 173 -8.49 -6.49 -23.21
C GLU A 173 -7.76 -7.68 -22.57
N GLU A 174 -8.06 -8.89 -23.05
CA GLU A 174 -7.36 -10.12 -22.72
C GLU A 174 -6.72 -10.72 -23.98
N ARG A 175 -5.49 -11.23 -23.87
CA ARG A 175 -4.80 -12.00 -24.92
C ARG A 175 -4.22 -13.29 -24.40
N THR A 176 -4.21 -14.30 -25.26
CA THR A 176 -3.56 -15.57 -24.99
C THR A 176 -2.14 -15.58 -25.56
N ILE A 177 -1.18 -16.09 -24.79
CA ILE A 177 0.22 -16.31 -25.19
C ILE A 177 0.51 -17.81 -25.06
N THR A 178 1.06 -18.42 -26.10
CA THR A 178 1.43 -19.84 -26.09
C THR A 178 2.90 -20.04 -26.39
N SER A 179 3.49 -21.10 -25.85
CA SER A 179 4.82 -21.53 -26.26
C SER A 179 4.84 -21.95 -27.73
N LEU A 180 5.98 -21.75 -28.41
CA LEU A 180 6.21 -22.30 -29.75
C LEU A 180 6.04 -23.81 -29.75
N GLY A 181 5.07 -24.34 -30.49
CA GLY A 181 4.77 -25.77 -30.56
C GLY A 181 3.54 -26.23 -29.76
N TRP A 182 2.93 -25.35 -28.94
CA TRP A 182 1.71 -25.68 -28.18
C TRP A 182 0.59 -26.23 -29.09
N PRO A 183 -0.14 -27.29 -28.69
CA PRO A 183 -0.10 -28.02 -27.41
C PRO A 183 0.95 -29.16 -27.34
N ASN A 184 1.81 -29.28 -28.35
CA ASN A 184 2.88 -30.26 -28.42
C ASN A 184 4.16 -29.74 -27.75
N ALA A 185 5.24 -30.52 -27.86
CA ALA A 185 6.52 -30.19 -27.26
C ALA A 185 7.05 -28.83 -27.74
N TYR A 186 7.53 -27.99 -26.83
CA TYR A 186 8.07 -26.68 -27.20
C TYR A 186 9.45 -26.74 -27.89
N THR A 187 9.76 -25.73 -28.69
CA THR A 187 11.07 -25.60 -29.35
C THR A 187 12.18 -25.32 -28.33
N LEU A 188 13.23 -26.14 -28.32
CA LEU A 188 14.44 -25.95 -27.51
C LEU A 188 15.40 -24.93 -28.13
N GLY A 189 16.37 -24.45 -27.33
CA GLY A 189 17.35 -23.46 -27.78
C GLY A 189 16.73 -22.06 -27.95
N ARG A 190 15.59 -21.79 -27.32
CA ARG A 190 14.86 -20.54 -27.44
C ARG A 190 14.80 -19.79 -26.12
N ARG A 191 14.91 -18.47 -26.22
CA ARG A 191 14.56 -17.51 -25.17
C ARG A 191 13.50 -16.58 -25.73
N CYS A 192 12.27 -16.74 -25.26
CA CYS A 192 11.13 -15.94 -25.69
C CYS A 192 10.79 -14.93 -24.60
N VAL A 193 10.81 -13.64 -24.92
CA VAL A 193 10.55 -12.56 -23.97
C VAL A 193 9.41 -11.70 -24.48
N TRP A 194 8.38 -11.51 -23.66
CA TRP A 194 7.24 -10.65 -23.94
C TRP A 194 7.23 -9.48 -22.97
N LEU A 195 7.22 -8.26 -23.49
CA LEU A 195 6.88 -7.06 -22.74
C LEU A 195 5.39 -6.78 -22.94
N VAL A 196 4.59 -7.06 -21.92
CA VAL A 196 3.14 -6.81 -21.96
C VAL A 196 2.88 -5.45 -21.34
N LYS A 197 2.09 -4.64 -22.01
CA LYS A 197 1.79 -3.26 -21.64
C LYS A 197 0.29 -3.03 -21.72
N GLY A 198 -0.24 -2.25 -20.79
CA GLY A 198 -1.62 -1.78 -20.79
C GLY A 198 -1.69 -0.27 -20.62
N PRO A 199 -2.91 0.30 -20.53
CA PRO A 199 -3.12 1.72 -20.24
C PRO A 199 -2.41 2.11 -18.93
N ALA A 200 -1.86 3.32 -18.85
CA ALA A 200 -1.04 3.78 -17.71
C ALA A 200 -1.75 3.68 -16.35
N ALA A 201 -3.08 3.79 -16.34
CA ALA A 201 -3.88 3.67 -15.13
C ALA A 201 -4.19 2.22 -14.75
N ASN A 202 -3.90 1.21 -15.57
CA ASN A 202 -4.37 -0.15 -15.34
C ASN A 202 -3.29 -1.03 -14.71
N HIS A 203 -3.73 -2.06 -13.99
CA HIS A 203 -2.88 -3.21 -13.66
C HIS A 203 -2.93 -4.25 -14.77
N LEU A 204 -1.95 -5.14 -14.78
CA LEU A 204 -1.93 -6.30 -15.64
C LEU A 204 -2.07 -7.57 -14.82
N LYS A 205 -2.90 -8.49 -15.30
CA LYS A 205 -3.08 -9.82 -14.72
C LYS A 205 -2.60 -10.88 -15.69
N LEU A 206 -1.70 -11.73 -15.23
CA LEU A 206 -1.33 -12.99 -15.87
C LEU A 206 -2.10 -14.13 -15.22
N THR A 207 -2.65 -15.04 -16.02
CA THR A 207 -3.22 -16.31 -15.60
C THR A 207 -2.51 -17.44 -16.35
N ILE A 208 -2.03 -18.45 -15.61
CA ILE A 208 -1.45 -19.67 -16.15
C ILE A 208 -2.55 -20.70 -16.32
N ASP A 209 -3.06 -20.86 -17.54
CA ASP A 209 -4.04 -21.90 -17.82
C ASP A 209 -3.37 -23.28 -17.81
N SER A 210 -2.15 -23.39 -18.37
CA SER A 210 -1.31 -24.57 -18.25
C SER A 210 0.15 -24.20 -18.51
N LEU A 211 1.07 -24.77 -17.71
CA LEU A 211 2.51 -24.76 -17.92
C LEU A 211 3.06 -26.16 -17.67
N SER A 212 3.89 -26.66 -18.57
CA SER A 212 4.64 -27.90 -18.47
C SER A 212 6.03 -27.66 -19.02
N ALA A 213 7.00 -27.45 -18.13
CA ALA A 213 8.39 -27.19 -18.47
C ALA A 213 9.35 -28.20 -17.81
N SER A 214 10.42 -28.56 -18.51
CA SER A 214 11.37 -29.58 -18.09
C SER A 214 12.04 -29.27 -16.75
N TYR A 215 12.06 -30.26 -15.85
CA TYR A 215 12.55 -30.12 -14.47
C TYR A 215 12.94 -31.48 -13.89
N ASN A 216 13.60 -31.47 -12.73
CA ASN A 216 13.77 -32.65 -11.89
C ASN A 216 13.48 -32.28 -10.42
N SER A 217 13.76 -33.20 -9.48
CA SER A 217 13.53 -32.97 -8.04
C SER A 217 14.42 -31.89 -7.41
N TYR A 218 15.43 -31.38 -8.11
CA TYR A 218 16.44 -30.45 -7.59
C TYR A 218 16.43 -29.08 -8.29
N GLN A 219 16.01 -29.01 -9.56
CA GLN A 219 16.07 -27.78 -10.35
C GLN A 219 15.13 -27.75 -11.55
N CYS A 220 14.85 -26.54 -12.02
CA CYS A 220 14.25 -26.29 -13.33
C CYS A 220 15.34 -26.35 -14.41
N TYR A 221 15.11 -27.12 -15.47
CA TYR A 221 15.95 -27.05 -16.67
C TYR A 221 15.47 -25.97 -17.63
N HIS A 222 14.14 -25.83 -17.74
CA HIS A 222 13.45 -24.81 -18.50
C HIS A 222 12.45 -24.12 -17.58
N TRP A 223 12.21 -22.83 -17.77
CA TRP A 223 11.34 -22.08 -16.86
C TRP A 223 10.61 -20.92 -17.52
N LEU A 224 9.45 -20.60 -16.97
CA LEU A 224 8.75 -19.34 -17.17
C LEU A 224 9.08 -18.40 -16.02
N GLU A 225 9.72 -17.27 -16.31
CA GLU A 225 9.95 -16.16 -15.39
C GLU A 225 8.87 -15.10 -15.58
N ILE A 226 8.33 -14.61 -14.47
CA ILE A 226 7.22 -13.63 -14.45
C ILE A 226 7.66 -12.41 -13.66
N ARG A 227 8.03 -11.31 -14.33
CA ARG A 227 8.38 -10.04 -13.69
C ARG A 227 7.15 -9.13 -13.67
N TYR A 228 6.49 -9.07 -12.51
CA TYR A 228 5.25 -8.32 -12.28
C TYR A 228 5.35 -7.29 -11.16
N ASN A 229 6.46 -7.23 -10.42
CA ASN A 229 6.69 -6.24 -9.36
C ASN A 229 7.42 -5.02 -9.92
N LEU A 230 8.74 -5.15 -10.11
CA LEU A 230 9.59 -4.10 -10.66
C LEU A 230 10.27 -4.60 -11.94
N ALA A 231 10.34 -3.77 -12.98
CA ALA A 231 10.89 -4.17 -14.28
C ALA A 231 12.36 -4.63 -14.19
N GLY A 232 13.15 -3.95 -13.34
CA GLY A 232 14.57 -4.22 -13.09
C GLY A 232 14.88 -5.39 -12.15
N GLN A 233 13.86 -5.94 -11.49
CA GLN A 233 14.00 -7.02 -10.51
C GLN A 233 13.73 -8.38 -11.16
N THR A 234 14.31 -9.45 -10.62
CA THR A 234 14.02 -10.81 -11.08
C THR A 234 12.60 -11.26 -10.71
N GLY A 235 12.03 -12.13 -11.54
CA GLY A 235 10.70 -12.71 -11.31
C GLY A 235 10.74 -14.14 -10.77
N PRO A 236 9.67 -14.65 -10.15
CA PRO A 236 9.55 -16.07 -9.85
C PRO A 236 9.72 -16.92 -11.11
N LYS A 237 10.55 -17.96 -11.00
CA LYS A 237 10.84 -18.92 -12.07
C LYS A 237 10.06 -20.21 -11.84
N LEU A 238 9.15 -20.50 -12.75
CA LEU A 238 8.23 -21.63 -12.66
C LEU A 238 8.62 -22.72 -13.65
N CYS A 239 8.55 -23.97 -13.22
CA CYS A 239 8.76 -25.14 -14.06
C CYS A 239 7.92 -26.34 -13.58
N GLY A 240 7.99 -27.45 -14.30
CA GLY A 240 7.10 -28.59 -14.10
C GLY A 240 5.67 -28.26 -14.49
N TYR A 241 4.72 -29.01 -13.95
CA TYR A 241 3.30 -28.77 -14.20
C TYR A 241 2.76 -27.68 -13.27
N ARG A 242 2.11 -26.65 -13.83
CA ARG A 242 1.40 -25.58 -13.11
C ARG A 242 0.11 -25.23 -13.84
N ALA A 243 -0.95 -24.95 -13.10
CA ALA A 243 -2.24 -24.52 -13.65
C ALA A 243 -3.01 -23.73 -12.58
N ALA A 244 -3.92 -22.86 -13.02
CA ALA A 244 -4.77 -22.03 -12.16
C ALA A 244 -4.01 -21.09 -11.21
N GLU A 245 -2.79 -20.69 -11.57
CA GLU A 245 -2.03 -19.66 -10.87
C GLU A 245 -2.17 -18.31 -11.57
N SER A 246 -2.25 -17.22 -10.79
CA SER A 246 -2.35 -15.86 -11.34
C SER A 246 -1.41 -14.89 -10.65
N TYR A 247 -0.98 -13.87 -11.40
CA TYR A 247 -0.09 -12.80 -10.95
C TYR A 247 -0.68 -11.47 -11.38
N VAL A 248 -0.76 -10.51 -10.47
CA VAL A 248 -1.25 -9.16 -10.74
C VAL A 248 -0.11 -8.22 -10.43
N THR A 249 0.16 -7.26 -11.32
CA THR A 249 1.22 -6.28 -11.12
C THR A 249 1.03 -5.51 -9.83
N THR A 250 2.13 -5.14 -9.17
CA THR A 250 2.09 -4.34 -7.93
C THR A 250 1.84 -2.86 -8.23
N ASP A 251 1.59 -2.07 -7.19
CA ASP A 251 1.33 -0.63 -7.29
C ASP A 251 2.57 0.22 -7.55
N ASP A 252 3.75 -0.41 -7.60
CA ASP A 252 5.03 0.24 -7.80
C ASP A 252 5.28 0.66 -9.26
N GLU A 253 6.53 0.98 -9.57
CA GLU A 253 6.96 1.47 -10.89
C GLU A 253 6.44 0.57 -12.02
N LEU A 254 5.62 1.18 -12.88
CA LEU A 254 5.05 0.58 -14.09
C LEU A 254 4.06 -0.58 -13.83
N LYS A 255 3.12 -0.38 -12.90
CA LYS A 255 1.93 -1.25 -12.72
C LYS A 255 1.20 -1.67 -14.00
N ASN A 256 1.29 -0.89 -15.07
CA ASN A 256 0.70 -1.19 -16.36
C ASN A 256 1.61 -2.04 -17.27
N GLN A 257 2.69 -2.61 -16.76
CA GLN A 257 3.65 -3.39 -17.52
C GLN A 257 4.07 -4.66 -16.77
N MET A 258 4.35 -5.73 -17.52
CA MET A 258 4.99 -6.95 -17.00
C MET A 258 5.91 -7.54 -18.06
N ILE A 259 6.95 -8.25 -17.61
CA ILE A 259 7.86 -8.97 -18.50
C ILE A 259 7.73 -10.47 -18.25
N LEU A 260 7.41 -11.22 -19.30
CA LEU A 260 7.33 -12.67 -19.28
C LEU A 260 8.48 -13.24 -20.08
N LYS A 261 9.18 -14.21 -19.51
CA LYS A 261 10.33 -14.85 -20.18
C LYS A 261 10.24 -16.36 -20.07
N PHE A 262 10.20 -17.03 -21.21
CA PHE A 262 10.36 -18.48 -21.26
C PHE A 262 11.76 -18.83 -21.76
N ASP A 263 12.56 -19.46 -20.89
CA ASP A 263 13.91 -19.90 -21.20
C ASP A 263 13.93 -21.42 -21.40
N SER A 264 14.33 -21.82 -22.60
CA SER A 264 14.49 -23.21 -23.04
C SER A 264 15.85 -23.43 -23.71
N LEU A 265 16.86 -22.64 -23.34
CA LEU A 265 18.17 -22.67 -24.01
C LEU A 265 18.90 -24.00 -23.86
N THR A 266 18.63 -24.72 -22.77
CA THR A 266 19.20 -26.04 -22.50
C THR A 266 18.66 -27.08 -23.48
N THR A 267 19.52 -27.65 -24.33
CA THR A 267 19.09 -28.58 -25.38
C THR A 267 19.31 -30.06 -25.04
N ASP A 268 20.03 -30.37 -23.95
CA ASP A 268 20.27 -31.74 -23.46
C ASP A 268 19.08 -32.31 -22.66
N ARG A 269 17.96 -31.58 -22.59
CA ARG A 269 16.76 -31.94 -21.83
C ARG A 269 15.54 -31.97 -22.74
N ALA A 270 14.67 -32.95 -22.52
CA ALA A 270 13.45 -33.08 -23.29
C ALA A 270 12.53 -31.86 -23.08
N ALA A 271 11.97 -31.37 -24.17
CA ALA A 271 10.85 -30.44 -24.14
C ALA A 271 9.56 -31.17 -23.73
N LEU A 272 8.72 -30.48 -22.96
CA LEU A 272 7.38 -30.92 -22.59
C LEU A 272 6.35 -30.07 -23.35
N ASN A 273 5.05 -30.20 -23.04
CA ASN A 273 3.97 -29.53 -23.78
C ASN A 273 4.03 -27.99 -23.80
N GLY A 274 4.81 -27.36 -22.92
CA GLY A 274 4.97 -25.91 -22.91
C GLY A 274 3.84 -25.23 -22.16
N PHE A 275 3.31 -24.13 -22.69
CA PHE A 275 2.33 -23.35 -21.94
C PHE A 275 1.24 -22.69 -22.80
N THR A 276 0.15 -22.37 -22.11
CA THR A 276 -0.84 -21.37 -22.50
C THR A 276 -1.10 -20.44 -21.31
N LEU A 277 -0.96 -19.15 -21.58
CA LEU A 277 -1.09 -18.05 -20.62
C LEU A 277 -2.16 -17.09 -21.11
N ARG A 278 -2.87 -16.44 -20.21
CA ARG A 278 -3.74 -15.31 -20.52
C ARG A 278 -3.25 -14.06 -19.80
N VAL A 279 -3.07 -12.98 -20.54
CA VAL A 279 -2.74 -11.66 -20.01
C VAL A 279 -3.90 -10.72 -20.22
N GLN A 280 -4.29 -10.01 -19.17
CA GLN A 280 -5.46 -9.14 -19.16
C GLN A 280 -5.10 -7.76 -18.61
N SER A 281 -5.62 -6.71 -19.23
CA SER A 281 -5.62 -5.36 -18.66
C SER A 281 -6.79 -5.19 -17.69
N LEU A 282 -6.51 -4.88 -16.43
CA LEU A 282 -7.51 -4.66 -15.41
C LEU A 282 -7.80 -3.15 -15.28
N GLU A 283 -9.00 -2.74 -15.68
CA GLU A 283 -9.54 -1.36 -15.64
C GLU A 283 -9.83 -0.81 -14.24
N SER A 284 -9.29 -1.45 -13.20
CA SER A 284 -9.23 -0.96 -11.82
C SER A 284 -10.50 -0.99 -10.98
N GLY A 285 -10.31 -1.48 -9.76
CA GLY A 285 -11.05 -1.06 -8.58
C GLY A 285 -10.05 -0.62 -7.51
N CYS A 286 -9.71 -1.54 -6.61
CA CYS A 286 -8.96 -1.27 -5.40
C CYS A 286 -7.43 -1.21 -5.54
N LEU A 287 -6.88 -1.66 -6.66
CA LEU A 287 -5.43 -1.70 -6.89
C LEU A 287 -4.89 -0.27 -7.06
N ASN A 288 -5.57 0.56 -7.86
CA ASN A 288 -5.14 1.95 -8.06
C ASN A 288 -5.57 2.93 -6.97
N SER A 289 -6.47 2.51 -6.07
CA SER A 289 -7.09 3.39 -5.10
C SER A 289 -7.68 2.61 -3.95
N HIS A 290 -7.46 3.05 -2.71
CA HIS A 290 -8.01 2.36 -1.55
C HIS A 290 -9.52 2.17 -1.66
N CYS A 291 -9.98 0.97 -1.30
CA CYS A 291 -11.37 0.73 -0.93
C CYS A 291 -11.66 1.58 0.30
N VAL A 292 -12.67 2.44 0.21
CA VAL A 292 -12.98 3.37 1.29
C VAL A 292 -13.57 2.60 2.48
N PHE A 293 -14.59 1.78 2.22
CA PHE A 293 -15.26 0.95 3.22
C PHE A 293 -15.30 -0.52 2.78
N GLY A 294 -14.13 -1.11 2.54
CA GLY A 294 -14.04 -2.48 2.10
C GLY A 294 -12.60 -2.98 2.03
N THR A 295 -12.44 -4.26 1.74
CA THR A 295 -11.14 -4.89 1.53
C THR A 295 -10.86 -5.06 0.04
N CYS A 296 -9.65 -4.71 -0.40
CA CYS A 296 -9.22 -4.94 -1.77
C CYS A 296 -8.98 -6.44 -2.01
N ARG A 297 -9.72 -7.05 -2.94
CA ARG A 297 -9.37 -8.38 -3.44
C ARG A 297 -8.30 -8.24 -4.51
N VAL A 298 -7.04 -8.38 -4.08
CA VAL A 298 -5.86 -8.23 -4.93
C VAL A 298 -5.81 -9.14 -6.17
N SER A 299 -6.55 -10.26 -6.19
CA SER A 299 -6.54 -11.21 -7.31
C SER A 299 -7.20 -10.71 -8.59
N ASP A 300 -8.12 -9.74 -8.47
CA ASP A 300 -8.86 -9.15 -9.60
C ASP A 300 -9.07 -7.64 -9.43
N GLY A 301 -8.56 -7.05 -8.36
CA GLY A 301 -8.62 -5.64 -8.09
C GLY A 301 -10.01 -5.11 -7.77
N VAL A 302 -10.90 -5.97 -7.26
CA VAL A 302 -12.27 -5.60 -6.90
C VAL A 302 -12.35 -5.29 -5.40
N CYS A 303 -12.96 -4.17 -5.03
CA CYS A 303 -13.29 -3.92 -3.63
C CYS A 303 -14.43 -4.84 -3.16
N VAL A 304 -14.20 -5.54 -2.05
CA VAL A 304 -15.24 -6.25 -1.31
C VAL A 304 -15.72 -5.33 -0.20
N CYS A 305 -16.93 -4.80 -0.33
CA CYS A 305 -17.44 -3.80 0.59
C CYS A 305 -17.86 -4.41 1.93
N GLN A 306 -17.55 -3.69 3.01
CA GLN A 306 -17.99 -4.03 4.35
C GLN A 306 -19.39 -3.45 4.59
N GLY A 307 -20.24 -4.15 5.34
CA GLY A 307 -21.58 -3.67 5.67
C GLY A 307 -22.42 -3.37 4.42
N ASP A 308 -23.07 -2.21 4.42
CA ASP A 308 -24.00 -1.79 3.35
C ASP A 308 -23.36 -0.86 2.31
N TYR A 309 -22.04 -0.73 2.29
CA TYR A 309 -21.35 0.06 1.30
C TYR A 309 -21.34 -0.65 -0.06
N THR A 310 -21.43 0.12 -1.14
CA THR A 310 -21.47 -0.36 -2.53
C THR A 310 -20.56 0.48 -3.43
N GLY A 311 -20.57 0.16 -4.72
CA GLY A 311 -19.75 0.83 -5.73
C GLY A 311 -18.36 0.20 -5.87
N THR A 312 -17.68 0.53 -6.96
CA THR A 312 -16.37 -0.07 -7.30
C THR A 312 -15.25 0.25 -6.31
N ARG A 313 -15.45 1.24 -5.43
CA ARG A 313 -14.53 1.66 -4.36
C ARG A 313 -15.10 1.53 -2.95
N CYS A 314 -16.28 0.93 -2.80
CA CYS A 314 -17.01 0.87 -1.52
C CYS A 314 -17.16 2.24 -0.86
N ASN A 315 -17.47 3.27 -1.64
CA ASN A 315 -17.63 4.64 -1.20
C ASN A 315 -19.06 5.16 -1.40
N GLN A 316 -19.95 4.28 -1.86
CA GLN A 316 -21.37 4.58 -2.04
C GLN A 316 -22.14 3.89 -0.93
N LEU A 317 -23.17 4.56 -0.42
CA LEU A 317 -24.18 3.92 0.40
C LEU A 317 -25.41 3.70 -0.49
N GLY A 318 -25.89 2.47 -0.56
CA GLY A 318 -27.16 2.12 -1.23
C GLY A 318 -28.37 2.66 -0.46
N ASN A 319 -29.52 1.99 -0.55
CA ASN A 319 -30.77 2.31 0.18
C ASN A 319 -30.64 2.11 1.71
N VAL A 320 -29.66 2.77 2.34
CA VAL A 320 -29.34 2.66 3.77
C VAL A 320 -29.83 3.92 4.46
N LEU A 321 -30.56 3.72 5.57
CA LEU A 321 -31.20 4.80 6.31
C LEU A 321 -30.23 5.52 7.28
N ARG A 322 -29.16 4.84 7.73
CA ARG A 322 -28.31 5.25 8.86
C ARG A 322 -26.89 4.68 8.78
N VAL A 323 -25.88 5.51 9.01
CA VAL A 323 -24.49 5.12 9.35
C VAL A 323 -24.22 5.55 10.78
N ALA A 324 -23.51 4.75 11.57
CA ALA A 324 -23.22 5.08 12.97
C ALA A 324 -21.77 4.79 13.35
N ALA A 325 -21.24 5.61 14.27
CA ALA A 325 -19.98 5.42 14.96
C ALA A 325 -20.25 5.49 16.47
N GLY A 326 -20.28 4.32 17.10
CA GLY A 326 -20.41 4.16 18.56
C GLY A 326 -19.11 3.82 19.27
N PHE A 327 -17.97 3.84 18.56
CA PHE A 327 -16.60 3.75 19.12
C PHE A 327 -16.22 2.47 19.91
N GLU A 328 -17.01 1.40 19.86
CA GLU A 328 -16.79 0.16 20.63
C GLU A 328 -15.68 -0.79 20.13
N SER A 329 -15.06 -0.56 18.97
CA SER A 329 -13.97 -1.42 18.47
C SER A 329 -12.87 -0.64 17.75
N THR A 330 -11.63 -1.10 17.91
CA THR A 330 -10.47 -0.58 17.15
C THR A 330 -10.37 -1.19 15.74
N GLU A 331 -11.11 -2.26 15.46
CA GLU A 331 -11.21 -2.88 14.14
C GLU A 331 -12.43 -2.35 13.40
N GLY A 332 -12.21 -1.55 12.34
CA GLY A 332 -13.23 -1.16 11.38
C GLY A 332 -14.04 0.10 11.73
N LEU A 333 -13.81 1.14 10.94
CA LEU A 333 -14.86 2.05 10.46
C LEU A 333 -15.72 2.76 11.53
N SER A 334 -15.09 3.62 12.33
CA SER A 334 -15.68 4.95 12.44
C SER A 334 -15.62 5.56 11.04
N PHE A 335 -16.75 6.00 10.47
CA PHE A 335 -16.72 6.75 9.21
C PHE A 335 -15.90 8.05 9.33
N LEU A 336 -15.57 8.44 10.57
CA LEU A 336 -14.71 9.54 10.97
C LEU A 336 -13.27 9.11 11.27
N GLN A 337 -12.30 9.94 10.88
CA GLN A 337 -10.87 9.76 11.06
C GLN A 337 -10.20 11.08 11.49
N ASN A 338 -9.13 11.00 12.28
CA ASN A 338 -8.31 12.17 12.61
C ASN A 338 -7.59 12.68 11.35
N GLU A 339 -7.44 14.00 11.21
CA GLU A 339 -6.75 14.62 10.05
C GLU A 339 -5.21 14.69 10.20
N GLY A 340 -4.62 14.07 11.24
CA GLY A 340 -3.18 13.84 11.35
C GLY A 340 -2.36 15.08 11.76
N ASN A 341 -2.86 15.85 12.72
CA ASN A 341 -2.11 16.96 13.34
C ASN A 341 -1.47 16.49 14.67
N SER A 342 -0.76 17.37 15.38
CA SER A 342 -0.13 17.02 16.67
C SER A 342 -1.10 16.92 17.85
N TYR A 343 -2.41 17.09 17.62
CA TYR A 343 -3.45 17.06 18.65
C TYR A 343 -4.70 16.32 18.14
N ASP A 344 -4.81 15.05 18.48
CA ASP A 344 -5.82 14.15 17.94
C ASP A 344 -6.96 13.84 18.93
N TRP A 345 -8.13 13.49 18.38
CA TRP A 345 -9.17 12.84 19.17
C TRP A 345 -8.70 11.44 19.57
N VAL A 346 -8.81 11.13 20.86
CA VAL A 346 -8.36 9.88 21.46
C VAL A 346 -9.54 9.07 21.99
N MET A 347 -9.45 7.75 21.90
CA MET A 347 -10.47 6.85 22.44
C MET A 347 -10.23 6.63 23.94
N ALA A 348 -11.29 6.72 24.74
CA ALA A 348 -11.27 6.43 26.18
C ALA A 348 -12.40 5.49 26.60
N SER A 349 -12.21 4.91 27.79
CA SER A 349 -13.24 4.17 28.54
C SER A 349 -13.18 4.62 30.00
N GLY A 350 -14.35 4.77 30.64
CA GLY A 350 -14.44 5.34 32.00
C GLY A 350 -14.26 6.87 32.03
N SER A 351 -13.87 7.43 33.18
CA SER A 351 -13.65 8.88 33.32
C SER A 351 -12.38 9.34 32.59
N THR A 352 -12.35 10.62 32.19
CA THR A 352 -11.11 11.25 31.72
C THR A 352 -10.06 11.30 32.83
N THR A 353 -8.79 11.50 32.44
CA THR A 353 -7.65 11.46 33.36
C THR A 353 -7.62 12.64 34.34
N THR A 354 -8.29 13.74 33.98
CA THR A 354 -8.31 15.00 34.72
C THR A 354 -9.63 15.15 35.50
N GLU A 355 -9.54 15.37 36.81
CA GLU A 355 -10.72 15.62 37.63
C GLU A 355 -11.40 16.96 37.29
N ASN A 356 -12.73 17.02 37.43
CA ASN A 356 -13.56 18.20 37.17
C ASN A 356 -13.62 18.65 35.69
N THR A 357 -13.34 17.74 34.75
CA THR A 357 -13.59 17.97 33.33
C THR A 357 -13.93 16.67 32.61
N GLY A 358 -14.53 16.78 31.43
CA GLY A 358 -14.85 15.61 30.59
C GLY A 358 -15.96 14.72 31.15
N PRO A 359 -16.35 13.68 30.40
CA PRO A 359 -17.34 12.71 30.86
C PRO A 359 -16.76 11.72 31.89
N SER A 360 -17.65 11.13 32.70
CA SER A 360 -17.33 10.07 33.68
C SER A 360 -17.38 8.65 33.08
N GLY A 361 -17.68 8.54 31.79
CA GLY A 361 -17.87 7.30 31.06
C GLY A 361 -18.53 7.55 29.71
N ALA A 362 -18.53 6.52 28.85
CA ALA A 362 -19.23 6.56 27.56
C ALA A 362 -20.73 6.84 27.75
N GLN A 363 -21.34 7.47 26.75
CA GLN A 363 -22.80 7.64 26.72
C GLN A 363 -23.47 6.30 26.40
N ASP A 364 -22.98 5.61 25.38
CA ASP A 364 -23.45 4.30 24.94
C ASP A 364 -22.27 3.32 24.97
N GLY A 365 -22.54 2.05 25.28
CA GLY A 365 -21.48 1.04 25.35
C GLY A 365 -20.40 1.33 26.42
N SER A 366 -19.14 1.24 26.02
CA SER A 366 -17.97 1.27 26.90
C SER A 366 -16.92 2.28 26.50
N SER A 367 -16.93 2.73 25.24
CA SER A 367 -15.87 3.56 24.65
C SER A 367 -16.44 4.82 24.00
N TYR A 368 -15.68 5.91 24.05
CA TYR A 368 -16.06 7.18 23.43
C TYR A 368 -14.82 7.90 22.93
N MET A 369 -15.00 8.91 22.07
CA MET A 369 -13.90 9.78 21.63
C MET A 369 -13.84 11.00 22.53
N TYR A 370 -12.63 11.44 22.89
CA TYR A 370 -12.46 12.67 23.64
C TYR A 370 -11.18 13.42 23.27
N LEU A 371 -11.14 14.68 23.68
CA LEU A 371 -9.96 15.52 23.60
C LEU A 371 -9.34 15.70 24.97
N GLU A 372 -8.11 15.24 25.10
CA GLU A 372 -7.30 15.42 26.30
C GLU A 372 -6.78 16.86 26.33
N SER A 373 -7.13 17.62 27.37
CA SER A 373 -6.76 19.04 27.46
C SER A 373 -5.55 19.33 28.36
N SER A 374 -4.96 18.30 28.97
CA SER A 374 -3.77 18.44 29.81
C SER A 374 -2.46 18.63 29.01
N ALA A 375 -1.34 18.82 29.72
CA ALA A 375 -0.04 19.07 29.11
C ALA A 375 0.38 17.89 28.19
N PRO A 376 0.93 18.15 26.98
CA PRO A 376 1.58 19.39 26.56
C PRO A 376 0.68 20.40 25.82
N HIS A 377 -0.65 20.21 25.80
CA HIS A 377 -1.56 21.03 25.00
C HIS A 377 -1.77 22.44 25.57
N ILE A 378 -1.89 23.43 24.69
CA ILE A 378 -2.00 24.86 25.02
C ILE A 378 -3.30 25.48 24.49
N GLU A 379 -3.61 26.71 24.92
CA GLU A 379 -4.85 27.40 24.54
C GLU A 379 -4.95 27.56 23.02
N GLY A 380 -6.10 27.18 22.45
CA GLY A 380 -6.35 27.25 21.01
C GLY A 380 -5.88 26.04 20.20
N ASP A 381 -5.23 25.05 20.83
CA ASP A 381 -4.99 23.76 20.18
C ASP A 381 -6.33 23.17 19.73
N TYR A 382 -6.37 22.64 18.50
CA TYR A 382 -7.59 22.07 17.93
C TYR A 382 -7.34 20.73 17.24
N ALA A 383 -8.35 19.88 17.30
CA ALA A 383 -8.36 18.55 16.74
C ALA A 383 -9.57 18.40 15.82
N THR A 384 -9.36 17.80 14.65
CA THR A 384 -10.41 17.60 13.66
C THR A 384 -10.66 16.10 13.44
N LEU A 385 -11.90 15.69 13.66
CA LEU A 385 -12.40 14.34 13.38
C LEU A 385 -13.33 14.42 12.17
N THR A 386 -12.87 13.95 11.01
CA THR A 386 -13.54 14.15 9.71
C THR A 386 -13.97 12.84 9.08
N SER A 387 -15.14 12.83 8.43
CA SER A 387 -15.57 11.68 7.66
C SER A 387 -14.80 11.47 6.37
N SER A 388 -14.64 10.21 5.97
CA SER A 388 -14.34 9.90 4.58
C SER A 388 -15.41 10.49 3.65
N ALA A 389 -15.05 10.80 2.40
CA ALA A 389 -16.01 11.28 1.41
C ALA A 389 -16.99 10.16 1.08
N VAL A 390 -18.28 10.44 1.26
CA VAL A 390 -19.35 9.50 0.96
C VAL A 390 -20.24 10.06 -0.15
N THR A 391 -20.47 9.25 -1.17
CA THR A 391 -21.46 9.57 -2.22
C THR A 391 -22.79 8.91 -1.85
N PHE A 392 -23.82 9.73 -1.67
CA PHE A 392 -25.18 9.26 -1.49
C PHE A 392 -25.91 9.23 -2.83
N THR A 393 -26.66 8.16 -3.09
CA THR A 393 -27.44 8.00 -4.33
C THR A 393 -28.75 8.79 -4.31
N GLU A 394 -29.29 9.06 -3.12
CA GLU A 394 -30.54 9.81 -2.89
C GLU A 394 -30.33 11.32 -2.80
N THR A 395 -31.32 12.11 -3.22
CA THR A 395 -31.29 13.59 -3.18
C THR A 395 -31.89 14.22 -1.92
N THR A 396 -32.18 13.40 -0.89
CA THR A 396 -32.79 13.85 0.36
C THR A 396 -31.82 14.65 1.25
N PRO A 397 -32.30 15.51 2.16
CA PRO A 397 -31.48 16.08 3.23
C PRO A 397 -30.87 14.98 4.12
N ARG A 398 -29.84 15.33 4.89
CA ARG A 398 -29.20 14.44 5.86
C ARG A 398 -29.44 14.93 7.27
N CYS A 399 -29.47 14.01 8.23
CA CYS A 399 -29.58 14.33 9.64
C CYS A 399 -28.42 13.69 10.37
N LEU A 400 -27.59 14.51 11.00
CA LEU A 400 -26.60 14.06 11.96
C LEU A 400 -27.19 14.13 13.35
N GLN A 401 -27.01 13.07 14.12
CA GLN A 401 -27.35 12.98 15.53
C GLN A 401 -26.10 12.53 16.29
N PHE A 402 -25.82 13.13 17.43
CA PHE A 402 -24.65 12.76 18.23
C PHE A 402 -24.83 13.20 19.68
N TYR A 403 -24.06 12.58 20.57
CA TYR A 403 -23.92 13.01 21.95
C TYR A 403 -22.56 13.67 22.16
N TYR A 404 -22.55 14.72 22.97
CA TYR A 404 -21.34 15.45 23.32
C TYR A 404 -21.30 15.74 24.83
N SER A 405 -20.09 15.81 25.39
CA SER A 405 -19.83 16.20 26.77
C SER A 405 -18.83 17.36 26.78
N MET A 406 -19.18 18.45 27.47
CA MET A 406 -18.34 19.65 27.58
C MET A 406 -18.47 20.19 29.01
N TYR A 407 -17.76 19.55 29.94
CA TYR A 407 -17.73 19.92 31.34
C TYR A 407 -16.35 20.46 31.75
N GLY A 408 -16.30 21.65 32.35
CA GLY A 408 -15.06 22.22 32.89
C GLY A 408 -14.99 23.74 32.82
N ALA A 409 -14.30 24.36 33.78
CA ALA A 409 -14.26 25.81 33.93
C ALA A 409 -13.47 26.52 32.81
N ASP A 410 -12.54 25.82 32.17
CA ASP A 410 -11.67 26.34 31.11
C ASP A 410 -12.12 25.90 29.72
N MET A 411 -13.38 25.49 29.58
CA MET A 411 -13.90 24.82 28.39
C MET A 411 -13.77 25.65 27.12
N GLY A 412 -13.25 25.02 26.06
CA GLY A 412 -13.18 25.60 24.73
C GLY A 412 -14.47 25.43 23.93
N SER A 413 -14.36 24.95 22.69
CA SER A 413 -15.49 24.88 21.76
C SER A 413 -15.53 23.60 20.95
N LEU A 414 -16.73 23.15 20.60
CA LEU A 414 -16.99 22.04 19.68
C LEU A 414 -17.84 22.56 18.52
N SER A 415 -17.39 22.33 17.29
CA SER A 415 -18.05 22.78 16.07
C SER A 415 -18.21 21.65 15.06
N VAL A 416 -19.34 21.61 14.37
CA VAL A 416 -19.63 20.67 13.29
C VAL A 416 -19.67 21.41 11.97
N TYR A 417 -18.91 20.91 11.00
CA TYR A 417 -18.88 21.43 9.64
C TYR A 417 -19.33 20.36 8.64
N TYR A 418 -19.80 20.81 7.49
CA TYR A 418 -19.96 19.95 6.32
C TYR A 418 -19.25 20.52 5.10
N GLN A 419 -18.90 19.65 4.15
CA GLN A 419 -18.19 20.01 2.92
C GLN A 419 -18.77 19.21 1.74
N SER A 420 -18.76 19.81 0.55
CA SER A 420 -19.07 19.15 -0.72
C SER A 420 -17.82 19.07 -1.58
N GLY A 421 -17.37 17.86 -1.92
CA GLY A 421 -16.17 17.64 -2.72
C GLY A 421 -14.94 18.32 -2.10
N THR A 422 -14.24 19.13 -2.90
CA THR A 422 -13.09 19.94 -2.46
C THR A 422 -13.47 21.39 -2.11
N GLY A 423 -14.77 21.69 -1.97
CA GLY A 423 -15.28 23.02 -1.63
C GLY A 423 -14.93 23.48 -0.21
N THR A 424 -15.37 24.67 0.19
CA THR A 424 -15.11 25.21 1.53
C THR A 424 -15.96 24.50 2.60
N ARG A 425 -15.38 24.23 3.77
CA ARG A 425 -16.11 23.74 4.96
C ARG A 425 -17.12 24.80 5.41
N THR A 426 -18.36 24.39 5.61
CA THR A 426 -19.47 25.25 6.06
C THR A 426 -19.84 24.89 7.49
N LEU A 427 -19.82 25.88 8.39
CA LEU A 427 -20.20 25.70 9.80
C LEU A 427 -21.70 25.43 9.90
N ALA A 428 -22.08 24.31 10.53
CA ALA A 428 -23.47 23.92 10.69
C ALA A 428 -23.94 23.94 12.14
N TRP A 429 -23.04 23.71 13.10
CA TRP A 429 -23.37 23.71 14.52
C TRP A 429 -22.15 24.07 15.37
N THR A 430 -22.36 24.74 16.50
CA THR A 430 -21.28 25.05 17.45
C THR A 430 -21.80 25.22 18.88
N ARG A 431 -20.98 24.84 19.85
CA ARG A 431 -21.13 25.13 21.29
C ARG A 431 -19.78 25.50 21.88
N SER A 432 -19.80 26.35 22.91
CA SER A 432 -18.61 26.79 23.63
C SER A 432 -18.90 26.98 25.12
N GLY A 433 -17.85 26.86 25.93
CA GLY A 433 -17.93 26.97 27.40
C GLY A 433 -18.56 25.75 28.07
N ASP A 434 -18.60 25.79 29.41
CA ASP A 434 -19.15 24.71 30.24
C ASP A 434 -20.65 24.48 29.95
N GLN A 435 -21.01 23.23 29.66
CA GLN A 435 -22.38 22.77 29.41
C GLN A 435 -22.95 21.97 30.60
N GLY A 436 -22.11 21.71 31.62
CA GLY A 436 -22.44 20.90 32.78
C GLY A 436 -21.97 19.45 32.67
N ASN A 437 -21.95 18.75 33.80
CA ASN A 437 -21.44 17.39 33.93
C ASN A 437 -22.49 16.34 33.52
N GLN A 438 -22.89 16.35 32.25
CA GLN A 438 -23.77 15.36 31.64
C GLN A 438 -23.52 15.25 30.13
N TRP A 439 -23.95 14.14 29.53
CA TRP A 439 -23.98 14.01 28.08
C TRP A 439 -25.18 14.79 27.50
N HIS A 440 -24.93 15.55 26.45
CA HIS A 440 -25.92 16.35 25.74
C HIS A 440 -26.17 15.80 24.34
N PHE A 441 -27.43 15.77 23.93
CA PHE A 441 -27.82 15.37 22.58
C PHE A 441 -27.85 16.57 21.63
N ALA A 442 -27.33 16.40 20.43
CA ALA A 442 -27.43 17.36 19.34
C ALA A 442 -27.91 16.70 18.04
N GLN A 443 -28.60 17.48 17.22
CA GLN A 443 -28.96 17.10 15.86
C GLN A 443 -28.77 18.25 14.88
N VAL A 444 -28.37 17.94 13.65
CA VAL A 444 -28.03 18.91 12.60
C VAL A 444 -28.54 18.41 11.26
N ASP A 445 -29.33 19.22 10.56
CA ASP A 445 -29.74 18.96 9.18
C ASP A 445 -28.68 19.47 8.20
N PHE A 446 -28.35 18.66 7.19
CA PHE A 446 -27.46 19.04 6.09
C PHE A 446 -28.17 18.96 4.73
N PRO A 447 -27.80 19.81 3.76
CA PRO A 447 -28.27 19.68 2.39
C PRO A 447 -27.70 18.42 1.71
N SER A 448 -28.40 17.92 0.70
CA SER A 448 -27.87 16.88 -0.18
C SER A 448 -26.77 17.47 -1.07
N VAL A 449 -25.52 17.10 -0.82
CA VAL A 449 -24.38 17.55 -1.60
C VAL A 449 -23.50 16.38 -2.08
N PRO A 450 -22.87 16.48 -3.26
CA PRO A 450 -21.95 15.45 -3.74
C PRO A 450 -20.69 15.39 -2.88
N ASP A 451 -20.12 14.19 -2.76
CA ASP A 451 -18.91 13.88 -1.98
C ASP A 451 -18.95 14.51 -0.59
N PHE A 452 -20.04 14.23 0.13
CA PHE A 452 -20.34 14.80 1.43
C PHE A 452 -19.26 14.38 2.44
N ARG A 453 -18.77 15.36 3.19
CA ARG A 453 -17.98 15.15 4.40
C ARG A 453 -18.59 15.91 5.56
N VAL A 454 -18.52 15.32 6.75
CA VAL A 454 -18.82 15.98 8.02
C VAL A 454 -17.59 15.94 8.89
N SER A 455 -17.34 17.01 9.64
CA SER A 455 -16.17 17.11 10.52
C SER A 455 -16.53 17.75 11.84
N PHE A 456 -15.90 17.25 12.91
CA PHE A 456 -16.01 17.76 14.27
C PHE A 456 -14.69 18.41 14.67
N ASP A 457 -14.73 19.71 14.92
CA ASP A 457 -13.59 20.47 15.41
C ASP A 457 -13.78 20.72 16.89
N GLY A 458 -12.90 20.14 17.70
CA GLY A 458 -12.79 20.50 19.11
C GLY A 458 -11.58 21.39 19.31
N VAL A 459 -11.79 22.50 20.03
CA VAL A 459 -10.77 23.49 20.36
C VAL A 459 -10.64 23.53 21.87
N ARG A 460 -9.42 23.39 22.37
CA ARG A 460 -9.07 23.52 23.79
C ARG A 460 -9.21 24.98 24.24
N GLY A 461 -9.84 25.20 25.39
CA GLY A 461 -9.97 26.53 25.97
C GLY A 461 -8.73 26.99 26.75
N SER A 462 -8.93 27.85 27.75
CA SER A 462 -7.86 28.58 28.45
C SER A 462 -6.96 27.72 29.33
N GLY A 463 -7.37 26.48 29.64
CA GLY A 463 -6.76 25.64 30.66
C GLY A 463 -7.09 24.17 30.49
N PHE A 464 -6.62 23.35 31.44
CA PHE A 464 -6.69 21.89 31.39
C PHE A 464 -8.04 21.31 31.84
N LEU A 465 -9.00 22.16 32.23
CA LEU A 465 -10.38 21.77 32.50
C LEU A 465 -11.24 21.95 31.24
N SER A 466 -10.80 21.36 30.12
CA SER A 466 -11.39 21.55 28.79
C SER A 466 -11.54 20.25 27.99
N ASP A 467 -11.75 19.12 28.67
CA ASP A 467 -11.94 17.83 28.00
C ASP A 467 -13.31 17.78 27.30
N ILE A 468 -13.30 17.53 25.99
CA ILE A 468 -14.51 17.43 25.17
C ILE A 468 -14.74 15.97 24.80
N GLY A 469 -15.93 15.43 25.07
CA GLY A 469 -16.34 14.08 24.68
C GLY A 469 -17.31 14.06 23.50
N LEU A 470 -17.22 13.02 22.66
CA LEU A 470 -18.11 12.69 21.56
C LEU A 470 -18.47 11.21 21.61
N ASP A 471 -19.76 10.92 21.44
CA ASP A 471 -20.24 9.54 21.42
C ASP A 471 -21.52 9.37 20.56
N ASN A 472 -21.80 8.13 20.15
CA ASN A 472 -23.00 7.70 19.47
C ASN A 472 -23.37 8.59 18.27
N VAL A 473 -22.39 8.81 17.38
CA VAL A 473 -22.54 9.66 16.20
C VAL A 473 -23.26 8.89 15.11
N GLN A 474 -24.35 9.44 14.59
CA GLN A 474 -25.21 8.79 13.61
C GLN A 474 -25.56 9.77 12.48
N LEU A 475 -25.44 9.31 11.24
CA LEU A 475 -25.80 10.06 10.05
C LEU A 475 -26.91 9.34 9.29
N PHE A 476 -28.05 9.99 9.12
CA PHE A 476 -29.22 9.47 8.45
C PHE A 476 -29.40 10.09 7.06
N SER A 477 -29.94 9.31 6.12
CA SER A 477 -30.30 9.77 4.77
C SER A 477 -31.66 10.48 4.71
N LEU A 478 -32.04 11.16 5.81
CA LEU A 478 -33.33 11.82 6.05
C LEU A 478 -33.13 13.18 6.71
N SER A 479 -34.14 14.05 6.73
CA SER A 479 -34.13 15.23 7.61
C SER A 479 -34.42 14.86 9.06
N CYS A 480 -33.84 15.60 10.02
CA CYS A 480 -34.05 15.42 11.45
C CYS A 480 -35.52 15.61 11.85
N SER A 481 -36.26 16.45 11.13
CA SER A 481 -37.70 16.69 11.34
C SER A 481 -38.60 15.46 11.13
N LYS A 482 -38.10 14.42 10.44
CA LYS A 482 -38.85 13.17 10.18
C LYS A 482 -38.57 12.08 11.23
N TYR A 483 -37.76 12.37 12.25
CA TYR A 483 -37.43 11.44 13.33
C TYR A 483 -38.17 11.84 14.62
N ILE A 484 -39.12 11.02 15.06
CA ILE A 484 -39.77 11.15 16.37
C ILE A 484 -38.97 10.29 17.34
N VAL A 485 -38.24 10.93 18.27
CA VAL A 485 -37.60 10.20 19.38
C VAL A 485 -38.70 9.61 20.25
N SER A 486 -38.88 8.29 20.26
CA SER A 486 -39.61 7.62 21.34
C SER A 486 -38.72 7.68 22.58
N HIS A 487 -39.11 8.48 23.56
CA HIS A 487 -38.49 8.56 24.89
C HIS A 487 -38.49 7.21 25.62
#